data_AF-A0A954TBW3-F1
#
_entry.id   AF-A0A954TBW3-F1
#
_cell.length_a   1.000
_cell.length_b   1.000
_cell.length_c   1.000
_cell.angle_alpha   90.00
_cell.angle_beta   90.00
_cell.angle_gamma   90.00
#
_symmetry.space_group_name_H-M   'P 1'
#
loop_
_entity.id
_entity.type
_entity.pdbx_description
1 polymer ?
#
loop_
_entity_poly.entity_id
_entity_poly.type
_entity_poly.pdbx_seq_one_letter_code
_entity_poly.pdbx_strand_id
1 'polypeptide(L)'
;MIRSYGLHWRASRVAWGRPNVAGTLLGSASRSSRAQPVDFRTQRGIYALYSEYELVYLGQTGARNDRLFDRLKTHRVDHLSERWDRFSWFGTQWVTQQHRLSADNAAVHETVEATLNMLEAVSVAIAEPRLNLQRGRWGDTTQYYQWWERAEDEQED
;
A
#
# COMPACT_ATOMS: atom_id res chain seq x y z
N MET A 1 -9.16 -3.22 12.09
CA MET A 1 -8.44 -4.27 11.34
C MET A 1 -7.51 -3.59 10.34
N ILE A 2 -7.83 -3.52 9.05
CA ILE A 2 -7.12 -2.62 8.12
C ILE A 2 -7.64 -1.19 8.38
N ARG A 3 -6.76 -0.19 8.26
CA ARG A 3 -7.03 1.24 8.52
C ARG A 3 -6.66 2.13 7.33
N SER A 4 -5.64 1.73 6.58
CA SER A 4 -5.24 2.42 5.36
C SER A 4 -4.82 1.41 4.30
N TYR A 5 -4.99 1.75 3.03
CA TYR A 5 -4.57 0.87 1.93
C TYR A 5 -4.19 1.67 0.69
N GLY A 6 -3.38 1.06 -0.18
CA GLY A 6 -3.05 1.57 -1.50
C GLY A 6 -3.21 0.48 -2.54
N LEU A 7 -3.73 0.83 -3.72
CA LEU A 7 -4.03 -0.14 -4.79
C LEU A 7 -3.19 0.14 -6.04
N HIS A 8 -2.56 -0.92 -6.58
CA HIS A 8 -1.80 -0.92 -7.83
C HIS A 8 -0.78 0.23 -7.98
N TRP A 9 -0.09 0.55 -6.90
CA TRP A 9 1.04 1.48 -6.91
C TRP A 9 2.15 0.90 -7.78
N ARG A 10 2.83 1.76 -8.56
CA ARG A 10 3.90 1.32 -9.46
C ARG A 10 5.22 1.23 -8.73
N ALA A 11 5.95 0.14 -8.91
CA ALA A 11 7.29 -0.05 -8.37
C ALA A 11 8.26 1.04 -8.87
N SER A 12 8.12 1.48 -10.12
CA SER A 12 8.95 2.51 -10.74
C SER A 12 8.76 3.92 -10.16
N ARG A 13 7.66 4.17 -9.45
CA ARG A 13 7.33 5.47 -8.83
C ARG A 13 7.67 5.53 -7.34
N VAL A 14 8.32 4.49 -6.81
CA VAL A 14 8.81 4.47 -5.43
C VAL A 14 10.24 5.01 -5.41
N ALA A 15 10.51 5.93 -4.50
CA ALA A 15 11.88 6.34 -4.21
C ALA A 15 12.57 5.26 -3.36
N TRP A 16 13.30 4.34 -4.01
CA TRP A 16 13.96 3.21 -3.35
C TRP A 16 15.17 3.58 -2.47
N GLY A 17 15.58 4.85 -2.52
CA GLY A 17 16.80 5.35 -1.89
C GLY A 17 18.06 4.88 -2.59
N ARG A 18 19.20 5.35 -2.11
CA ARG A 18 20.56 4.99 -2.55
C ARG A 18 21.47 4.94 -1.32
N PRO A 19 22.74 4.49 -1.42
CA PRO A 19 23.63 4.49 -0.26
C PRO A 19 23.61 5.85 0.46
N ASN A 20 23.42 5.84 1.78
CA ASN A 20 23.29 7.02 2.65
C ASN A 20 22.10 7.95 2.38
N VAL A 21 21.15 7.56 1.52
CA VAL A 21 19.91 8.31 1.27
C VAL A 21 18.73 7.37 1.46
N ALA A 22 17.96 7.61 2.52
CA ALA A 22 16.76 6.81 2.79
C ALA A 22 15.74 6.97 1.65
N GLY A 23 15.17 5.85 1.22
CA GLY A 23 14.02 5.87 0.31
C GLY A 23 12.75 6.33 1.02
N THR A 24 11.68 6.53 0.26
CA THR A 24 10.35 6.91 0.77
C THR A 24 9.25 6.16 0.01
N LEU A 25 8.15 5.88 0.71
CA LEU A 25 6.97 5.24 0.14
C LEU A 25 5.78 6.16 0.34
N LEU A 26 5.62 7.12 -0.57
CA LEU A 26 4.68 8.23 -0.38
C LEU A 26 3.30 7.93 -0.96
N GLY A 27 2.27 8.30 -0.22
CA GLY A 27 0.89 8.29 -0.70
C GLY A 27 0.10 9.47 -0.15
N SER A 28 -1.04 9.77 -0.78
CA SER A 28 -1.92 10.86 -0.37
C SER A 28 -3.39 10.44 -0.46
N ALA A 29 -4.21 10.97 0.45
CA ALA A 29 -5.66 10.74 0.46
C ALA A 29 -6.39 11.42 -0.72
N SER A 30 -5.68 12.22 -1.52
CA SER A 30 -6.19 12.84 -2.74
C SER A 30 -5.14 12.82 -3.85
N ARG A 31 -5.59 12.81 -5.11
CA ARG A 31 -4.74 12.90 -6.31
C ARG A 31 -4.33 14.34 -6.65
N SER A 32 -4.77 15.33 -5.87
CA SER A 32 -4.42 16.74 -6.05
C SER A 32 -2.94 16.98 -5.83
N SER A 33 -2.30 17.81 -6.66
CA SER A 33 -0.90 18.24 -6.49
C SER A 33 -0.64 19.08 -5.23
N ARG A 34 -1.68 19.49 -4.52
CA ARG A 34 -1.56 20.20 -3.22
C ARG A 34 -1.74 19.28 -2.02
N ALA A 35 -1.98 17.99 -2.25
CA ALA A 35 -2.27 17.07 -1.18
C ALA A 35 -0.99 16.75 -0.38
N GLN A 36 -1.12 16.63 0.94
CA GLN A 36 0.04 16.38 1.80
C GLN A 36 0.44 14.90 1.74
N PRO A 37 1.64 14.58 1.24
CA PRO A 37 2.09 13.20 1.16
C PRO A 37 2.41 12.64 2.54
N VAL A 38 2.08 11.36 2.72
CA VAL A 38 2.33 10.59 3.94
C VAL A 38 3.26 9.44 3.57
N ASP A 39 4.24 9.19 4.42
CA ASP A 39 5.19 8.10 4.26
C ASP A 39 4.68 6.81 4.91
N PHE A 40 4.52 5.76 4.09
CA PHE A 40 4.00 4.45 4.48
C PHE A 40 5.08 3.38 4.65
N ARG A 41 6.37 3.75 4.63
CA ARG A 41 7.48 2.78 4.70
C ARG A 41 7.33 1.76 5.83
N THR A 42 6.88 2.24 6.98
CA THR A 42 6.80 1.47 8.21
C THR A 42 5.47 0.75 8.41
N GLN A 43 4.69 0.50 7.34
CA GLN A 43 3.41 -0.20 7.46
C GLN A 43 3.51 -1.68 7.86
N ARG A 44 2.52 -2.14 8.62
CA ARG A 44 2.22 -3.56 8.89
C ARG A 44 0.91 -3.98 8.25
N GLY A 45 0.79 -5.25 7.91
CA GLY A 45 -0.38 -5.80 7.23
C GLY A 45 0.03 -6.73 6.12
N ILE A 46 -0.67 -6.69 5.00
CA ILE A 46 -0.39 -7.55 3.84
C ILE A 46 -0.15 -6.72 2.58
N TYR A 47 0.54 -7.30 1.62
CA TYR A 47 0.75 -6.72 0.31
C TYR A 47 0.59 -7.77 -0.78
N ALA A 48 0.18 -7.30 -1.96
CA ALA A 48 0.03 -8.08 -3.18
C ALA A 48 0.94 -7.49 -4.25
N LEU A 49 1.70 -8.34 -4.95
CA LEU A 49 2.53 -7.95 -6.09
C LEU A 49 1.85 -8.40 -7.38
N TYR A 50 1.92 -7.56 -8.39
CA TYR A 50 1.30 -7.79 -9.69
C TYR A 50 2.29 -7.59 -10.82
N SER A 51 2.06 -8.32 -11.91
CA SER A 51 2.64 -8.07 -13.23
C SER A 51 1.49 -7.96 -14.22
N GLU A 52 1.39 -6.86 -14.95
CA GLU A 52 0.31 -6.65 -15.93
C GLU A 52 -1.11 -6.83 -15.33
N TYR A 53 -1.29 -6.45 -14.06
CA TYR A 53 -2.52 -6.66 -13.27
C TYR A 53 -2.81 -8.10 -12.83
N GLU A 54 -2.02 -9.08 -13.25
CA GLU A 54 -2.10 -10.44 -12.73
C GLU A 54 -1.42 -10.56 -11.37
N LEU A 55 -2.05 -11.25 -10.41
CA LEU A 55 -1.50 -11.48 -9.09
C LEU A 55 -0.32 -12.46 -9.16
N VAL A 56 0.86 -12.01 -8.73
CA VAL A 56 2.10 -12.80 -8.76
C VAL A 56 2.48 -13.32 -7.38
N TYR A 57 2.27 -12.52 -6.33
CA TYR A 57 2.70 -12.88 -4.98
C TYR A 57 1.85 -12.18 -3.91
N LEU A 58 1.63 -12.88 -2.80
CA LEU A 58 1.04 -12.31 -1.58
C LEU A 58 2.00 -12.50 -0.41
N GLY A 59 2.21 -11.41 0.35
CA GLY A 59 3.09 -11.41 1.51
C GLY A 59 2.49 -10.64 2.67
N GLN A 60 3.09 -10.85 3.85
CA GLN A 60 2.79 -10.09 5.06
C GLN A 60 4.00 -9.24 5.47
N THR A 61 3.72 -8.11 6.11
CA THR A 61 4.68 -7.19 6.71
C THR A 61 4.29 -6.95 8.17
N GLY A 62 5.26 -6.85 9.07
CA GLY A 62 4.99 -6.67 10.49
C GLY A 62 4.94 -7.95 11.32
N ALA A 63 5.37 -9.09 10.77
CA ALA A 63 5.88 -10.18 11.59
C ALA A 63 7.31 -9.78 12.01
N ARG A 64 7.57 -9.67 13.31
CA ARG A 64 8.84 -9.14 13.86
C ARG A 64 9.11 -7.70 13.38
N ASN A 65 10.33 -7.40 12.93
CA ASN A 65 10.78 -6.06 12.56
C ASN A 65 10.62 -5.72 11.06
N ASP A 66 10.12 -6.64 10.24
CA ASP A 66 9.92 -6.38 8.81
C ASP A 66 8.82 -5.33 8.62
N ARG A 67 9.08 -4.34 7.75
CA ARG A 67 8.11 -3.30 7.37
C ARG A 67 7.92 -3.24 5.86
N LEU A 68 6.80 -2.62 5.43
CA LEU A 68 6.29 -2.70 4.07
C LEU A 68 7.37 -2.36 3.03
N PHE A 69 8.08 -1.25 3.21
CA PHE A 69 9.10 -0.83 2.27
C PHE A 69 10.29 -1.78 2.17
N ASP A 70 10.76 -2.32 3.29
CA ASP A 70 11.91 -3.24 3.30
C ASP A 70 11.56 -4.56 2.62
N ARG A 71 10.33 -5.07 2.81
CA ARG A 71 9.80 -6.24 2.11
C ARG A 71 9.73 -6.01 0.60
N LEU A 72 9.12 -4.90 0.17
CA LEU A 72 9.02 -4.54 -1.24
C LEU A 72 10.42 -4.34 -1.86
N LYS A 73 11.33 -3.70 -1.14
CA LYS A 73 12.71 -3.47 -1.58
C LYS A 73 13.49 -4.79 -1.73
N THR A 74 13.27 -5.74 -0.83
CA THR A 74 13.87 -7.09 -0.93
C THR A 74 13.39 -7.82 -2.19
N HIS A 75 12.11 -7.71 -2.53
CA HIS A 75 11.54 -8.32 -3.74
C HIS A 75 12.03 -7.72 -5.06
N ARG A 76 12.85 -6.67 -5.01
CA ARG A 76 13.53 -6.13 -6.20
C ARG A 76 14.84 -6.83 -6.54
N VAL A 77 15.33 -7.71 -5.67
CA VAL A 77 16.65 -8.36 -5.83
C VAL A 77 16.60 -9.87 -5.53
N ASP A 78 15.50 -10.38 -5.00
CA ASP A 78 15.33 -11.81 -4.73
C ASP A 78 14.74 -12.55 -5.95
N HIS A 79 14.29 -13.80 -5.75
CA HIS A 79 13.67 -14.63 -6.78
C HIS A 79 12.40 -14.03 -7.45
N LEU A 80 11.78 -13.01 -6.85
CA LEU A 80 10.66 -12.25 -7.40
C LEU A 80 11.10 -11.02 -8.20
N SER A 81 12.40 -10.72 -8.25
CA SER A 81 12.95 -9.63 -9.05
C SER A 81 12.45 -9.69 -10.49
N GLU A 82 12.10 -8.52 -11.04
CA GLU A 82 11.58 -8.34 -12.42
C GLU A 82 10.25 -9.04 -12.73
N ARG A 83 9.66 -9.79 -11.78
CA ARG A 83 8.37 -10.48 -11.95
C ARG A 83 7.16 -9.66 -11.52
N TRP A 84 7.36 -8.40 -11.14
CA TRP A 84 6.28 -7.51 -10.71
C TRP A 84 6.58 -6.05 -11.08
N ASP A 85 5.56 -5.32 -11.49
CA ASP A 85 5.62 -3.90 -11.83
C ASP A 85 4.77 -3.03 -10.89
N ARG A 86 3.86 -3.68 -10.15
CA ARG A 86 2.87 -3.03 -9.29
C ARG A 86 2.67 -3.77 -7.98
N PHE A 87 2.14 -3.04 -7.01
CA PHE A 87 1.77 -3.59 -5.72
C PHE A 87 0.55 -2.90 -5.12
N SER A 88 -0.22 -3.66 -4.37
CA SER A 88 -1.25 -3.17 -3.46
C SER A 88 -0.81 -3.49 -2.03
N TRP A 89 -1.20 -2.66 -1.08
CA TRP A 89 -0.88 -2.86 0.33
C TRP A 89 -2.09 -2.52 1.19
N PHE A 90 -2.28 -3.28 2.27
CA PHE A 90 -3.42 -3.19 3.17
C PHE A 90 -2.88 -3.15 4.60
N GLY A 91 -2.95 -1.97 5.19
CA GLY A 91 -2.21 -1.58 6.38
C GLY A 91 -3.05 -1.49 7.65
N THR A 92 -2.50 -1.87 8.80
CA THR A 92 -3.17 -1.78 10.11
C THR A 92 -3.05 -0.42 10.77
N GLN A 93 -2.10 0.43 10.37
CA GLN A 93 -1.95 1.77 10.96
C GLN A 93 -2.73 2.80 10.13
N TRP A 94 -3.30 3.80 10.80
CA TRP A 94 -4.00 4.93 10.19
C TRP A 94 -3.06 6.14 10.05
N VAL A 95 -3.52 7.19 9.37
CA VAL A 95 -2.81 8.47 9.30
C VAL A 95 -3.38 9.44 10.33
N THR A 96 -2.50 10.07 11.08
CA THR A 96 -2.83 11.06 12.11
C THR A 96 -3.21 12.41 11.48
N GLN A 97 -3.82 13.29 12.28
CA GLN A 97 -4.14 14.66 11.84
C GLN A 97 -2.90 15.47 11.42
N GLN A 98 -1.71 15.08 11.87
CA GLN A 98 -0.43 15.70 11.48
C GLN A 98 0.18 15.05 10.23
N HIS A 99 -0.60 14.35 9.40
CA HIS A 99 -0.15 13.71 8.16
C HIS A 99 1.02 12.74 8.34
N ARG A 100 1.04 12.03 9.47
CA ARG A 100 2.02 10.99 9.79
C ARG A 100 1.34 9.65 9.99
N LEU A 101 2.01 8.58 9.59
CA LEU A 101 1.59 7.23 9.95
C LEU A 101 1.57 7.09 11.48
N SER A 102 0.47 6.58 12.01
CA SER A 102 0.32 6.34 13.46
C SER A 102 1.32 5.30 13.94
N ALA A 103 1.54 5.26 15.26
CA ALA A 103 2.36 4.22 15.87
C ALA A 103 1.80 2.83 15.57
N ASP A 104 2.70 1.86 15.51
CA ASP A 104 2.35 0.45 15.36
C ASP A 104 1.77 -0.09 16.67
N ASN A 105 0.47 -0.40 16.65
CA ASN A 105 -0.21 -1.09 17.74
C ASN A 105 -0.36 -2.58 17.40
N ALA A 106 0.13 -3.45 18.28
CA ALA A 106 0.09 -4.90 18.06
C ALA A 106 -1.31 -5.52 18.23
N ALA A 107 -2.25 -4.82 18.89
CA ALA A 107 -3.60 -5.31 19.14
C ALA A 107 -4.61 -4.73 18.13
N VAL A 108 -5.48 -5.60 17.63
CA VAL A 108 -6.64 -5.24 16.81
C VAL A 108 -7.89 -5.72 17.54
N HIS A 109 -8.82 -4.80 17.78
CA HIS A 109 -10.12 -5.11 18.38
C HIS A 109 -11.21 -4.74 17.37
N GLU A 110 -11.89 -5.73 16.82
CA GLU A 110 -12.99 -5.55 15.87
C GLU A 110 -14.05 -6.63 16.09
N THR A 111 -15.28 -6.37 15.67
CA THR A 111 -16.32 -7.40 15.66
C THR A 111 -16.04 -8.44 14.57
N VAL A 112 -16.66 -9.63 14.70
CA VAL A 112 -16.59 -10.66 13.65
C VAL A 112 -17.13 -10.14 12.33
N GLU A 113 -18.24 -9.39 12.34
CA GLU A 113 -18.82 -8.78 11.14
C GLU A 113 -17.85 -7.80 10.46
N ALA A 114 -17.25 -6.88 11.23
CA ALA A 114 -16.25 -5.95 10.70
C ALA A 114 -15.03 -6.68 10.13
N THR A 115 -14.65 -7.80 10.76
CA THR A 115 -13.59 -8.67 10.27
C THR A 115 -13.96 -9.33 8.93
N LEU A 116 -15.15 -9.92 8.81
CA LEU A 116 -15.60 -10.57 7.58
C LEU A 116 -15.72 -9.59 6.41
N ASN A 117 -16.33 -8.42 6.64
CA ASN A 117 -16.49 -7.36 5.63
C ASN A 117 -15.14 -6.94 5.03
N MET A 118 -14.12 -6.84 5.88
CA MET A 118 -12.81 -6.36 5.48
C MET A 118 -11.94 -7.46 4.86
N LEU A 119 -12.08 -8.72 5.30
CA LEU A 119 -11.49 -9.86 4.58
C LEU A 119 -12.03 -9.94 3.15
N GLU A 120 -13.35 -9.83 2.98
CA GLU A 120 -13.98 -9.77 1.66
C GLU A 120 -13.45 -8.57 0.84
N ALA A 121 -13.42 -7.37 1.43
CA ALA A 121 -12.97 -6.18 0.73
C ALA A 121 -11.53 -6.29 0.23
N VAL A 122 -10.63 -6.82 1.06
CA VAL A 122 -9.24 -7.10 0.69
C VAL A 122 -9.16 -8.16 -0.39
N SER A 123 -9.88 -9.28 -0.27
CA SER A 123 -9.88 -10.35 -1.28
C SER A 123 -10.40 -9.86 -2.64
N VAL A 124 -11.48 -9.07 -2.65
CA VAL A 124 -12.04 -8.48 -3.88
C VAL A 124 -11.08 -7.48 -4.51
N ALA A 125 -10.43 -6.62 -3.71
CA ALA A 125 -9.45 -5.67 -4.24
C ALA A 125 -8.17 -6.33 -4.73
N ILE A 126 -7.82 -7.51 -4.21
CA ILE A 126 -6.64 -8.26 -4.67
C ILE A 126 -6.95 -9.01 -5.96
N ALA A 127 -8.06 -9.74 -6.00
CA ALA A 127 -8.37 -10.68 -7.07
C ALA A 127 -9.16 -10.06 -8.23
N GLU A 128 -9.73 -8.87 -8.03
CA GLU A 128 -10.61 -8.16 -8.99
C GLU A 128 -11.56 -9.11 -9.76
N PRO A 129 -12.30 -10.00 -9.07
CA PRO A 129 -13.05 -11.06 -9.74
C PRO A 129 -14.18 -10.46 -10.57
N ARG A 130 -14.28 -10.91 -11.83
CA ARG A 130 -15.16 -10.35 -12.87
C ARG A 130 -16.63 -10.21 -12.48
N LEU A 131 -17.12 -11.00 -11.53
CA LEU A 131 -18.52 -11.03 -11.10
C LEU A 131 -18.79 -10.23 -9.81
N ASN A 132 -17.75 -9.70 -9.15
CA ASN A 132 -17.93 -8.80 -8.01
C ASN A 132 -18.16 -7.38 -8.49
N LEU A 133 -19.43 -7.08 -8.80
CA LEU A 133 -19.85 -5.75 -9.26
C LEU A 133 -19.86 -4.70 -8.14
N GLN A 134 -19.91 -5.14 -6.87
CA GLN A 134 -19.81 -4.27 -5.71
C GLN A 134 -18.35 -4.19 -5.24
N ARG A 135 -17.88 -2.97 -4.98
CA ARG A 135 -16.65 -2.77 -4.22
C ARG A 135 -16.90 -3.22 -2.79
N GLY A 136 -15.98 -4.00 -2.22
CA GLY A 136 -16.12 -4.52 -0.85
C GLY A 136 -16.30 -3.41 0.19
N ARG A 137 -16.79 -3.80 1.37
CA ARG A 137 -17.15 -2.86 2.44
C ARG A 137 -15.92 -2.47 3.28
N TRP A 138 -15.40 -1.26 3.04
CA TRP A 138 -14.17 -0.76 3.67
C TRP A 138 -14.35 -0.09 5.05
N GLY A 139 -15.59 0.19 5.48
CA GLY A 139 -15.85 0.91 6.74
C GLY A 139 -15.10 2.26 6.79
N ASP A 140 -14.41 2.54 7.90
CA ASP A 140 -13.61 3.76 8.09
C ASP A 140 -12.20 3.71 7.47
N THR A 141 -11.93 2.70 6.62
CA THR A 141 -10.61 2.55 6.00
C THR A 141 -10.38 3.60 4.93
N THR A 142 -9.21 4.24 4.95
CA THR A 142 -8.87 5.28 3.96
C THR A 142 -7.96 4.73 2.85
N GLN A 143 -8.34 4.95 1.59
CA GLN A 143 -7.46 4.70 0.45
C GLN A 143 -6.44 5.82 0.28
N TYR A 144 -5.20 5.45 -0.03
CA TYR A 144 -4.14 6.36 -0.42
C TYR A 144 -3.71 6.10 -1.86
N TYR A 145 -3.64 7.16 -2.64
CA TYR A 145 -3.10 7.16 -3.98
C TYR A 145 -1.59 7.36 -3.91
N GLN A 146 -0.84 6.65 -4.76
CA GLN A 146 0.61 6.81 -4.81
C GLN A 146 0.96 8.28 -5.08
N TRP A 147 1.88 8.80 -4.28
CA TRP A 147 2.47 10.11 -4.47
C TRP A 147 3.92 9.94 -4.92
N TRP A 148 4.31 10.73 -5.91
CA TRP A 148 5.68 10.84 -6.38
C TRP A 148 5.88 12.23 -6.95
N GLU A 149 7.09 12.76 -6.88
CA GLU A 149 7.43 13.99 -7.60
C GLU A 149 7.33 13.70 -9.10
N ARG A 150 6.42 14.39 -9.78
CA ARG A 150 6.44 14.43 -11.24
C ARG A 150 7.57 15.35 -11.63
N ALA A 151 8.46 14.91 -12.52
CA ALA A 151 9.37 15.83 -13.18
C ALA A 151 8.53 16.97 -13.78
N GLU A 152 9.02 18.20 -13.68
CA GLU A 152 8.28 19.41 -14.08
C GLU A 152 7.90 19.44 -15.58
N ASP A 153 8.36 18.47 -16.37
CA ASP A 153 8.25 18.43 -17.83
C ASP A 153 7.00 17.70 -18.38
N GLU A 154 6.05 17.24 -17.55
CA GLU A 154 4.77 16.64 -18.02
C GLU A 154 3.60 17.65 -18.02
N GLN A 155 3.90 18.95 -18.05
CA GLN A 155 2.93 20.05 -18.18
C GLN A 155 3.11 20.85 -19.49
N GLU A 156 3.55 20.22 -20.57
CA GLU A 156 3.35 20.74 -21.93
C GLU A 156 2.89 19.57 -22.81
N ASP A 157 1.57 19.49 -23.03
CA ASP A 157 0.88 19.14 -24.29
C ASP A 157 -0.62 18.87 -24.03
#